data_AF-A0A9E0AU53-F1
#
_entry.id   AF-A0A9E0AU53-F1
#
_cell.length_a   1.000
_cell.length_b   1.000
_cell.length_c   1.000
_cell.angle_alpha   90.00
_cell.angle_beta   90.00
_cell.angle_gamma   90.00
#
_symmetry.space_group_name_H-M   'P 1'
#
loop_
_entity.id
_entity.type
_entity.pdbx_description
1 polymer ?
#
loop_
_entity_poly.entity_id
_entity_poly.type
_entity_poly.pdbx_seq_one_letter_code
_entity_poly.pdbx_strand_id
1 'polypeptide(L)'
;MARSHHRKKHKSHVQQFKRERSQSSGAFKRSSSFPVFTIVGGLLGIIVGYIATNGSLPVVLIGLVLGAIGGYILGRKIDLSSKEK
;
A
#
# COMPACT_ATOMS: atom_id res chain seq x y z
N MET A 1 6.24 35.90 40.78
CA MET A 1 6.01 35.41 39.39
C MET A 1 4.62 34.79 39.30
N ALA A 2 3.62 35.54 38.83
CA ALA A 2 2.25 35.04 38.71
C ALA A 2 2.17 33.98 37.60
N ARG A 3 2.14 32.70 37.98
CA ARG A 3 1.93 31.59 37.05
C ARG A 3 0.51 31.66 36.51
N SER A 4 0.38 31.97 35.21
CA SER A 4 -0.88 32.01 34.48
C SER A 4 -1.49 30.61 34.35
N HIS A 5 -2.18 30.15 35.39
CA HIS A 5 -2.92 28.89 35.40
C HIS A 5 -4.05 28.84 34.35
N HIS A 6 -4.49 29.98 33.83
CA HIS A 6 -5.49 30.07 32.76
C HIS A 6 -4.96 29.81 31.34
N ARG A 7 -3.66 29.99 31.08
CA ARG A 7 -3.12 29.88 29.71
C ARG A 7 -2.95 28.42 29.27
N LYS A 8 -2.87 27.47 30.20
CA LYS A 8 -2.69 26.04 29.90
C LYS A 8 -3.88 25.44 29.16
N LYS A 9 -5.11 25.75 29.58
CA LYS A 9 -6.34 25.20 28.98
C LYS A 9 -6.54 25.66 27.53
N HIS A 10 -6.19 26.92 27.24
CA HIS A 10 -6.29 27.43 25.88
C HIS A 10 -5.23 26.81 24.95
N LYS A 11 -4.01 26.57 25.47
CA LYS A 11 -2.96 25.89 24.70
C LYS A 11 -3.30 24.43 24.40
N SER A 12 -3.89 23.69 25.34
CA SER A 12 -4.28 22.30 25.11
C SER A 12 -5.38 22.19 24.05
N HIS A 13 -6.36 23.09 24.05
CA HIS A 13 -7.44 23.09 23.06
C HIS A 13 -6.91 23.39 21.65
N VAL A 14 -6.01 24.37 21.51
CA VAL A 14 -5.35 24.67 20.23
C VAL A 14 -4.48 23.50 19.75
N GLN A 15 -3.83 22.78 20.66
CA GLN A 15 -3.04 21.60 20.30
C GLN A 15 -3.90 20.41 19.87
N GLN A 16 -5.08 20.23 20.46
CA GLN A 16 -6.05 19.21 20.03
C GLN A 16 -6.53 19.48 18.60
N PHE A 17 -6.95 20.71 18.28
CA PHE A 17 -7.32 21.06 16.90
C PHE A 17 -6.18 20.89 15.91
N LYS A 18 -4.94 21.18 16.30
CA LYS A 18 -3.78 20.98 15.41
C LYS A 18 -3.52 19.48 15.15
N ARG A 19 -3.70 18.61 16.16
CA ARG A 19 -3.58 17.15 16.01
C ARG A 19 -4.73 16.56 15.19
N GLU A 20 -5.97 17.00 15.43
CA GLU A 20 -7.14 16.54 14.68
C GLU A 20 -7.06 16.93 13.20
N ARG A 21 -6.60 18.15 12.89
CA ARG A 21 -6.36 18.57 11.50
C ARG A 21 -5.21 17.80 10.84
N SER A 22 -4.23 17.36 11.63
CA SER A 22 -3.12 16.51 11.16
C SER A 22 -3.54 15.04 11.00
N GLN A 23 -4.60 14.60 11.68
CA GLN A 23 -5.19 13.27 11.52
C GLN A 23 -6.27 13.23 10.43
N SER A 24 -6.95 14.36 10.16
CA SER A 24 -8.00 14.47 9.12
C SER A 24 -7.44 14.79 7.73
N SER A 25 -6.21 15.28 7.62
CA SER A 25 -5.44 15.12 6.39
C SER A 25 -4.97 13.69 6.36
N GLY A 26 -5.83 12.78 5.89
CA GLY A 26 -5.54 11.36 5.76
C GLY A 26 -4.14 11.21 5.22
N ALA A 27 -3.23 10.75 6.09
CA ALA A 27 -1.90 10.37 5.68
C ALA A 27 -2.13 9.33 4.60
N PHE A 28 -1.94 9.71 3.34
CA PHE A 28 -1.92 8.79 2.22
C PHE A 28 -0.72 7.90 2.52
N LYS A 29 -0.97 6.83 3.30
CA LYS A 29 0.01 5.84 3.69
C LYS A 29 0.60 5.43 2.35
N ARG A 30 1.88 5.76 2.07
CA ARG A 30 2.55 5.45 0.79
C ARG A 30 2.11 4.05 0.41
N SER A 31 1.18 3.96 -0.53
CA SER A 31 0.52 2.69 -0.82
C SER A 31 1.61 1.86 -1.45
N SER A 32 2.02 0.81 -0.76
CA SER A 32 2.96 -0.12 -1.36
C SER A 32 2.35 -0.59 -2.67
N SER A 33 3.11 -0.47 -3.75
CA SER A 33 2.71 -0.86 -5.10
C SER A 33 2.84 -2.38 -5.26
N PHE A 34 3.72 -3.03 -4.48
CA PHE A 34 3.90 -4.49 -4.54
C PHE A 34 2.61 -5.33 -4.46
N PRO A 35 1.62 -5.05 -3.60
CA PRO A 35 0.39 -5.84 -3.50
C PRO A 35 -0.41 -5.74 -4.80
N VAL A 36 -0.48 -4.53 -5.39
CA VAL A 36 -1.20 -4.29 -6.65
C VAL A 36 -0.55 -5.08 -7.78
N PHE A 37 0.77 -4.96 -7.94
CA PHE A 37 1.50 -5.71 -8.97
C PHE A 37 1.45 -7.22 -8.76
N THR A 38 1.43 -7.70 -7.51
CA THR A 38 1.29 -9.14 -7.21
C THR A 38 -0.09 -9.65 -7.64
N ILE A 39 -1.16 -8.93 -7.33
CA ILE A 39 -2.53 -9.31 -7.71
C ILE A 39 -2.68 -9.28 -9.24
N VAL A 40 -2.24 -8.19 -9.88
CA VAL A 40 -2.30 -8.05 -11.35
C VAL A 40 -1.48 -9.14 -12.04
N GLY A 41 -0.25 -9.41 -11.55
CA GLY A 41 0.60 -10.47 -12.07
C GLY A 41 -0.03 -11.86 -11.92
N GLY A 42 -0.64 -12.15 -10.76
CA GLY A 42 -1.35 -13.41 -10.54
C GLY A 42 -2.55 -13.60 -11.46
N LEU A 43 -3.37 -12.55 -11.65
CA LEU A 43 -4.51 -12.59 -12.57
C LEU A 43 -4.06 -12.80 -14.02
N LEU A 44 -3.03 -12.09 -14.48
CA LEU A 44 -2.46 -12.29 -15.81
C LEU A 44 -1.91 -13.71 -15.99
N GLY A 45 -1.23 -14.25 -14.97
CA GLY A 45 -0.74 -15.62 -14.98
C GLY A 45 -1.86 -16.66 -15.11
N ILE A 46 -2.98 -16.46 -14.42
CA ILE A 46 -4.19 -17.30 -14.58
C ILE A 46 -4.73 -17.19 -16.00
N ILE A 47 -4.93 -15.97 -16.52
CA ILE A 47 -5.52 -15.74 -17.84
C ILE A 47 -4.67 -16.41 -18.93
N VAL A 48 -3.36 -16.19 -18.90
CA VAL A 48 -2.43 -16.80 -19.85
C VAL A 48 -2.41 -18.32 -19.71
N GLY A 49 -2.35 -18.85 -18.48
CA GLY A 49 -2.40 -20.28 -18.23
C GLY A 49 -3.68 -20.93 -18.73
N TYR A 50 -4.83 -20.27 -18.56
CA TYR A 50 -6.14 -20.76 -18.98
C TYR A 50 -6.26 -20.82 -20.50
N ILE A 51 -5.87 -19.74 -21.19
CA ILE A 51 -5.90 -19.65 -22.66
C ILE A 51 -4.90 -20.64 -23.27
N ALA A 52 -3.67 -20.70 -22.77
CA ALA A 52 -2.61 -21.52 -23.33
C ALA A 52 -2.88 -23.03 -23.23
N THR A 53 -3.74 -23.45 -22.29
CA THR A 53 -3.94 -24.87 -21.99
C THR A 53 -5.39 -25.35 -22.10
N ASN A 54 -6.28 -24.54 -22.66
CA ASN A 54 -7.70 -24.84 -22.77
C ASN A 54 -8.33 -25.26 -21.41
N GLY A 55 -7.91 -24.63 -20.31
CA GLY A 55 -8.47 -24.87 -18.98
C GLY A 55 -7.80 -25.99 -18.16
N SER A 56 -6.58 -26.41 -18.48
CA SER A 56 -5.83 -27.35 -17.65
C SER A 56 -5.47 -26.74 -16.28
N LEU A 57 -6.18 -27.16 -15.24
CA LEU A 57 -6.03 -26.69 -13.85
C LEU A 57 -4.58 -26.68 -13.33
N PRO A 58 -3.74 -27.72 -13.57
CA PRO A 58 -2.35 -27.72 -13.11
C PRO A 58 -1.52 -26.57 -13.71
N VAL A 59 -1.72 -26.25 -14.98
CA VAL A 59 -0.94 -25.19 -15.65
C VAL A 59 -1.43 -23.81 -15.26
N VAL A 60 -2.73 -23.66 -15.02
CA VAL A 60 -3.30 -22.43 -14.45
C VAL A 60 -2.72 -22.15 -13.06
N LEU A 61 -2.58 -23.17 -12.21
CA LEU A 61 -1.95 -23.05 -10.89
C LEU A 61 -0.47 -22.64 -10.99
N ILE A 62 0.28 -23.24 -11.92
CA ILE A 62 1.67 -22.85 -12.18
C ILE A 62 1.73 -21.40 -12.68
N GLY A 63 0.84 -21.01 -13.58
CA GLY A 63 0.71 -19.64 -14.10
C GLY A 63 0.39 -18.63 -12.99
N LEU A 64 -0.51 -18.95 -12.07
CA LEU A 64 -0.80 -18.11 -10.90
C LEU A 64 0.45 -17.89 -10.04
N VAL A 65 1.16 -18.97 -9.69
CA VAL A 65 2.34 -18.87 -8.82
C VAL A 65 3.45 -18.06 -9.50
N LEU A 66 3.75 -18.36 -10.77
CA LEU A 66 4.78 -17.64 -11.53
C LEU A 66 4.39 -16.17 -11.75
N GLY A 67 3.13 -15.89 -12.09
CA GLY A 67 2.61 -14.54 -12.26
C GLY A 67 2.65 -13.71 -10.98
N ALA A 68 2.27 -14.31 -9.84
CA ALA A 68 2.34 -13.66 -8.54
C ALA A 68 3.79 -13.36 -8.12
N ILE A 69 4.72 -14.31 -8.32
CA ILE A 69 6.16 -14.10 -8.04
C ILE A 69 6.73 -12.98 -8.91
N GLY A 70 6.45 -13.00 -10.22
CA GLY A 70 6.89 -11.96 -11.15
C GLY A 70 6.35 -10.57 -10.77
N GLY A 71 5.05 -10.49 -10.47
CA GLY A 71 4.39 -9.27 -10.00
C GLY A 71 4.96 -8.75 -8.67
N TYR A 72 5.24 -9.66 -7.73
CA TYR A 72 5.84 -9.31 -6.44
C TYR A 72 7.24 -8.70 -6.60
N ILE A 73 8.11 -9.33 -7.40
CA ILE A 73 9.48 -8.83 -7.63
C ILE A 73 9.44 -7.46 -8.31
N LEU A 74 8.61 -7.30 -9.33
CA LEU A 74 8.47 -6.05 -10.07
C LEU A 74 7.94 -4.93 -9.17
N GLY A 75 6.86 -5.19 -8.45
CA GLY A 75 6.27 -4.20 -7.54
C GLY A 75 7.18 -3.84 -6.36
N ARG A 76 7.97 -4.79 -5.85
CA ARG A 76 8.99 -4.52 -4.82
C ARG A 76 10.11 -3.64 -5.36
N LYS A 77 10.57 -3.85 -6.60
CA LYS A 77 11.55 -2.96 -7.25
C LYS A 77 11.03 -1.54 -7.41
N ILE A 78 9.78 -1.38 -7.85
CA ILE A 78 9.15 -0.06 -8.01
C ILE A 78 9.01 0.64 -6.67
N ASP A 79 8.59 -0.05 -5.61
CA ASP A 79 8.49 0.52 -4.27
C ASP A 79 9.85 0.95 -3.69
N LEU A 80 10.92 0.22 -4.00
CA LEU A 80 12.28 0.59 -3.60
C LEU A 80 12.75 1.84 -4.37
N SER A 81 12.62 1.86 -5.69
CA SER A 81 12.98 3.03 -6.51
C SER A 81 12.13 4.27 -6.19
N SER A 82 10.88 4.09 -5.76
CA SER A 82 10.01 5.20 -5.37
C SER A 82 10.32 5.74 -3.96
N LYS A 83 11.07 5.01 -3.12
CA LYS A 83 11.54 5.48 -1.81
C LYS A 83 12.87 6.22 -1.86
N GLU A 84 13.69 6.00 -2.89
CA GLU A 84 14.95 6.72 -3.11
C GLU A 84 14.77 8.13 -3.68
N LYS A 85 13.58 8.46 -4.21
CA LYS A 85 13.18 9.83 -4.61
C LYS A 85 12.48 10.57 -3.48
#